data_AF-A0A7S3ZSN2-F1
#
_entry.id   AF-A0A7S3ZSN2-F1
#
_cell.length_a   1.000
_cell.length_b   1.000
_cell.length_c   1.000
_cell.angle_alpha   90.00
_cell.angle_beta   90.00
_cell.angle_gamma   90.00
#
_symmetry.space_group_name_H-M   'P 1'
#
loop_
_entity.id
_entity.type
_entity.pdbx_description
1 polymer ?
#
loop_
_entity_poly.entity_id
_entity_poly.type
_entity_poly.pdbx_seq_one_letter_code
_entity_poly.pdbx_strand_id
1 'polypeptide(L)'
;NKMDRMGADFEAATKSLSVRCDLTPIKVQAPLVEKDVFEGPRDLIEESDKVLAEAVADVDDAFAELYIEDAFTSEDLTDAVARLTKSRDITPVLCAAALKGLGGEKVL
;
A
#
# COMPACT_ATOMS: atom_id res chain seq x y z
N ASN A 1 -0.47 12.17 -0.79
CA ASN A 1 -0.43 13.29 -1.76
C ASN A 1 0.71 14.25 -1.39
N LYS A 2 1.26 14.99 -2.36
CA LYS A 2 2.38 15.96 -2.23
C LYS A 2 3.74 15.32 -1.92
N MET A 3 3.99 14.13 -2.46
CA MET A 3 5.28 13.43 -2.28
C MET A 3 6.48 14.13 -2.93
N ASP A 4 6.22 15.11 -3.80
CA ASP A 4 7.21 15.90 -4.51
C ASP A 4 7.85 17.02 -3.67
N ARG A 5 7.45 17.18 -2.40
CA ARG A 5 7.97 18.24 -1.52
C ARG A 5 9.18 17.76 -0.71
N MET A 6 10.13 18.66 -0.48
CA MET A 6 11.19 18.44 0.51
C MET A 6 10.58 18.13 1.88
N GLY A 7 11.09 17.07 2.51
CA GLY A 7 10.61 16.58 3.80
C GLY A 7 9.33 15.73 3.74
N ALA A 8 8.87 15.34 2.54
CA ALA A 8 7.83 14.33 2.43
C ALA A 8 8.36 12.96 2.91
N ASP A 9 7.68 12.39 3.90
CA ASP A 9 8.02 11.08 4.47
C ASP A 9 6.76 10.20 4.49
N PHE A 10 6.76 9.21 3.60
CA PHE A 10 5.64 8.28 3.44
C PHE A 10 5.49 7.33 4.62
N GLU A 11 6.61 6.88 5.20
CA GLU A 11 6.63 5.93 6.31
C GLU A 11 6.14 6.62 7.59
N ALA A 12 6.62 7.84 7.86
CA ALA A 12 6.16 8.63 9.00
C ALA A 12 4.66 8.93 8.91
N ALA A 13 4.16 9.26 7.72
CA ALA A 13 2.73 9.47 7.49
C ALA A 13 1.92 8.21 7.77
N THR A 14 2.34 7.06 7.24
CA THR A 14 1.69 5.76 7.46
C THR A 14 1.67 5.38 8.94
N LYS A 15 2.80 5.51 9.63
CA LYS A 15 2.89 5.26 11.09
C LYS A 15 2.01 6.20 11.89
N SER A 16 1.84 7.44 11.44
CA SER A 16 0.95 8.38 12.13
C SER A 16 -0.52 7.96 12.05
N LEU A 17 -0.94 7.28 10.98
CA LEU A 17 -2.31 6.75 10.84
C LEU A 17 -2.58 5.68 11.90
N SER A 18 -1.67 4.73 12.09
CA SER A 18 -1.86 3.70 13.12
C SER A 18 -1.88 4.31 14.52
N VAL A 19 -0.91 5.16 14.85
CA VAL A 19 -0.75 5.72 16.21
C VAL A 19 -1.87 6.69 16.58
N ARG A 20 -2.38 7.49 15.63
CA ARG A 20 -3.29 8.60 15.93
C ARG A 20 -4.74 8.30 15.60
N CYS A 21 -5.00 7.41 14.65
CA CYS A 21 -6.34 7.17 14.13
C CYS A 21 -6.89 5.78 14.48
N ASP A 22 -6.11 4.94 15.18
CA ASP A 22 -6.49 3.55 15.52
C ASP A 22 -6.93 2.77 14.27
N LEU A 23 -6.17 2.96 13.19
CA LEU A 23 -6.39 2.29 11.91
C LEU A 23 -5.30 1.23 11.71
N THR A 24 -5.60 0.26 10.85
CA THR A 24 -4.63 -0.70 10.33
C THR A 24 -4.19 -0.26 8.93
N PRO A 25 -3.20 0.66 8.79
CA PRO A 25 -2.74 1.11 7.49
C PRO A 25 -1.91 0.03 6.81
N ILE A 26 -2.30 -0.38 5.60
CA ILE A 26 -1.51 -1.27 4.75
C ILE A 26 -1.04 -0.49 3.53
N LYS A 27 0.28 -0.47 3.29
CA LYS A 27 0.88 0.22 2.14
C LYS A 27 0.68 -0.65 0.89
N VAL A 28 -0.24 -0.26 0.02
CA VAL A 28 -0.46 -0.92 -1.28
C VAL A 28 0.40 -0.32 -2.39
N GLN A 29 0.96 0.87 -2.14
CA GLN A 29 1.92 1.52 -3.01
C GLN A 29 3.12 2.01 -2.21
N ALA A 30 4.28 2.03 -2.85
CA ALA A 30 5.50 2.63 -2.32
C ALA A 30 5.96 3.79 -3.21
N PRO A 31 6.58 4.84 -2.65
CA PRO A 31 7.13 5.90 -3.47
C PRO A 31 8.39 5.43 -4.23
N LEU A 32 8.38 5.59 -5.56
CA LEU A 32 9.57 5.53 -6.39
C LEU A 32 10.32 6.85 -6.24
N VAL A 33 11.55 6.78 -5.71
CA VAL A 33 12.40 7.94 -5.50
C VAL A 33 13.70 7.75 -6.27
N GLU A 34 14.01 8.69 -7.15
CA GLU A 34 15.30 8.79 -7.84
C GLU A 34 15.97 10.10 -7.47
N LYS A 35 17.23 10.06 -7.00
CA LYS A 35 18.02 11.26 -6.63
C LYS A 35 17.25 12.24 -5.71
N ASP A 36 16.58 11.70 -4.70
CA ASP A 36 15.73 12.45 -3.74
C ASP A 36 14.49 13.12 -4.35
N VAL A 37 14.09 12.72 -5.57
CA VAL A 37 12.88 13.20 -6.25
C VAL A 37 11.87 12.06 -6.37
N PHE A 38 10.63 12.33 -5.98
CA PHE A 38 9.51 11.41 -6.22
C PHE A 38 9.15 11.38 -7.71
N GLU A 39 9.32 10.21 -8.32
CA GLU A 39 9.05 9.96 -9.75
C GLU A 39 7.70 9.27 -9.97
N GLY A 40 7.10 8.68 -8.92
CA GLY A 40 5.77 8.08 -9.02
C GLY A 40 5.52 7.01 -7.96
N PRO A 41 4.31 6.44 -7.92
CA PRO A 41 4.04 5.26 -7.09
C PRO A 41 4.51 3.98 -7.79
N ARG A 42 5.18 3.12 -7.03
CA ARG A 42 5.31 1.69 -7.34
C ARG A 42 4.10 0.94 -6.82
N ASP A 43 3.68 -0.06 -7.57
CA ASP A 43 2.49 -0.85 -7.27
C ASP A 43 2.90 -2.16 -6.61
N LEU A 44 2.68 -2.25 -5.30
CA LEU A 44 3.16 -3.39 -4.53
C LEU A 44 2.31 -4.65 -4.76
N ILE A 45 1.08 -4.47 -5.26
CA ILE A 45 0.20 -5.59 -5.61
C ILE A 45 0.70 -6.25 -6.90
N GLU A 46 0.93 -5.46 -7.95
CA GLU A 46 1.47 -5.96 -9.22
C GLU A 46 2.88 -6.57 -9.05
N GLU A 47 3.69 -6.01 -8.16
CA GLU A 47 5.02 -6.53 -7.82
C GLU A 47 4.96 -7.80 -6.95
N SER A 48 3.77 -8.23 -6.49
CA SER A 48 3.60 -9.33 -5.53
C SER A 48 4.53 -9.19 -4.32
N ASP A 49 4.63 -7.96 -3.81
CA ASP A 49 5.57 -7.59 -2.76
C ASP A 49 5.33 -8.42 -1.49
N LYS A 50 6.40 -9.05 -0.98
CA LYS A 50 6.30 -9.99 0.15
C LYS A 50 5.94 -9.30 1.46
N VAL A 51 6.32 -8.03 1.65
CA VAL A 51 6.00 -7.26 2.87
C VAL A 51 4.52 -6.88 2.87
N LEU A 52 3.97 -6.50 1.71
CA LEU A 52 2.54 -6.31 1.55
C LEU A 52 1.78 -7.63 1.78
N ALA A 53 2.21 -8.72 1.13
CA ALA A 53 1.55 -10.02 1.25
C ALA A 53 1.56 -10.55 2.70
N GLU A 54 2.68 -10.41 3.42
CA GLU A 54 2.78 -10.73 4.85
C GLU A 54 1.77 -9.92 5.68
N ALA A 55 1.74 -8.60 5.47
CA ALA A 55 0.82 -7.72 6.20
C ALA A 55 -0.66 -8.01 5.92
N VAL A 56 -1.00 -8.50 4.72
CA VAL A 56 -2.36 -8.93 4.37
C VAL A 56 -2.68 -10.29 5.00
N ALA A 57 -1.73 -11.22 5.00
CA ALA A 57 -1.90 -12.54 5.64
C ALA A 57 -2.14 -12.43 7.16
N ASP A 58 -1.54 -11.45 7.83
CA ASP A 58 -1.74 -11.19 9.26
C ASP A 58 -3.19 -10.82 9.65
N VAL A 59 -4.00 -10.37 8.68
CA VAL A 59 -5.38 -9.90 8.89
C VAL A 59 -6.43 -10.67 8.09
N ASP A 60 -6.03 -11.54 7.17
CA ASP A 60 -6.93 -12.31 6.30
C ASP A 60 -6.57 -13.79 6.33
N ASP A 61 -7.29 -14.54 7.17
CA ASP A 61 -7.08 -15.99 7.35
C ASP A 61 -7.14 -16.76 6.02
N ALA A 62 -8.01 -16.36 5.09
CA ALA A 62 -8.16 -17.03 3.80
C ALA A 62 -6.95 -16.76 2.88
N PHE A 63 -6.38 -15.56 2.93
CA PHE A 63 -5.16 -15.25 2.20
C PHE A 63 -3.92 -15.87 2.86
N ALA A 64 -3.91 -16.00 4.20
CA ALA A 64 -2.80 -16.56 4.95
C ALA A 64 -2.45 -18.00 4.50
N GLU A 65 -3.46 -18.82 4.18
CA GLU A 65 -3.24 -20.16 3.65
C GLU A 65 -2.45 -20.13 2.33
N LEU A 66 -2.85 -19.28 1.38
CA LEU A 66 -2.17 -19.10 0.10
C LEU A 66 -0.74 -18.55 0.27
N TYR A 67 -0.55 -17.64 1.22
CA TYR A 67 0.76 -17.07 1.53
C TYR A 67 1.73 -18.11 2.10
N ILE A 68 1.27 -18.96 3.02
CA ILE A 68 2.08 -20.04 3.62
C ILE A 68 2.52 -21.05 2.56
N GLU A 69 1.67 -21.34 1.58
CA GLU A 69 1.98 -22.23 0.47
C GLU A 69 2.81 -21.57 -0.65
N ASP A 70 3.11 -20.27 -0.53
CA ASP A 70 3.74 -19.43 -1.55
C ASP A 70 3.04 -19.52 -2.92
N ALA A 71 1.73 -19.70 -2.90
CA ALA A 71 0.91 -20.04 -4.07
C ALA A 71 -0.06 -18.92 -4.50
N PHE A 72 0.13 -17.71 -3.98
CA PHE A 72 -0.71 -16.55 -4.29
C PHE A 72 -0.29 -15.84 -5.59
N THR A 73 -1.26 -15.17 -6.22
CA THR A 73 -1.06 -14.28 -7.36
C THR A 73 -1.34 -12.82 -7.00
N SER A 74 -1.02 -11.88 -7.89
CA SER A 74 -1.40 -10.47 -7.72
C SER A 74 -2.93 -10.26 -7.70
N GLU A 75 -3.69 -11.13 -8.37
CA GLU A 75 -5.16 -11.12 -8.34
C GLU A 75 -5.68 -11.55 -6.96
N ASP A 76 -5.13 -12.61 -6.37
CA ASP A 76 -5.49 -13.05 -5.02
C ASP A 76 -5.20 -11.95 -3.98
N LEU A 77 -4.07 -11.27 -4.12
CA LEU A 77 -3.69 -10.16 -3.26
C LEU A 77 -4.62 -8.96 -3.44
N THR A 78 -5.03 -8.66 -4.68
CA THR A 78 -6.04 -7.62 -4.98
C THR A 78 -7.37 -7.95 -4.32
N ASP A 79 -7.83 -9.19 -4.43
CA ASP A 79 -9.10 -9.65 -3.87
C ASP A 79 -9.10 -9.62 -2.34
N ALA A 80 -7.99 -10.02 -1.71
CA ALA A 80 -7.80 -9.93 -0.27
C ALA A 80 -7.84 -8.46 0.21
N VAL A 81 -7.04 -7.58 -0.40
CA VAL A 81 -7.04 -6.14 -0.08
C VAL A 81 -8.43 -5.53 -0.27
N ALA A 82 -9.13 -5.87 -1.36
CA ALA A 82 -10.48 -5.36 -1.62
C ALA A 82 -11.50 -5.85 -0.59
N ARG A 83 -11.42 -7.12 -0.17
CA ARG A 83 -12.27 -7.70 0.87
C ARG A 83 -12.05 -7.02 2.22
N LEU A 84 -10.80 -6.92 2.66
CA LEU A 84 -10.43 -6.28 3.93
C LEU A 84 -10.75 -4.78 3.97
N THR A 85 -10.65 -4.10 2.82
CA THR A 85 -11.04 -2.69 2.71
C THR A 85 -12.55 -2.53 2.84
N LYS A 86 -13.34 -3.44 2.26
CA LYS A 86 -14.82 -3.41 2.35
C LYS A 86 -15.31 -3.70 3.76
N SER A 87 -14.65 -4.60 4.49
CA SER A 87 -14.96 -4.89 5.90
C SER A 87 -14.44 -3.82 6.87
N ARG A 88 -13.55 -2.93 6.42
CA ARG A 88 -12.87 -1.87 7.20
C ARG A 88 -11.83 -2.42 8.17
N ASP A 89 -11.35 -3.64 7.96
CA ASP A 89 -10.30 -4.24 8.76
C ASP A 89 -8.92 -3.63 8.45
N ILE A 90 -8.76 -3.10 7.22
CA ILE A 90 -7.56 -2.37 6.80
C ILE A 90 -7.91 -1.02 6.19
N THR A 91 -6.92 -0.13 6.18
CA THR A 91 -6.93 1.13 5.43
C THR A 91 -5.81 1.09 4.39
N PRO A 92 -6.11 0.90 3.10
CA PRO A 92 -5.07 0.89 2.08
C PRO A 92 -4.46 2.29 1.93
N VAL A 93 -3.13 2.35 1.92
CA VAL A 93 -2.36 3.60 1.84
C VAL A 93 -1.68 3.69 0.48
N LEU A 94 -2.01 4.78 -0.24
CA LEU A 94 -1.50 5.13 -1.55
C LEU A 94 -0.63 6.38 -1.49
N CYS A 95 0.24 6.57 -2.50
CA CYS A 95 1.09 7.76 -2.60
C CYS A 95 0.97 8.43 -3.97
N ALA A 96 1.05 9.77 -3.99
CA ALA A 96 0.85 10.56 -5.20
C ALA A 96 1.44 11.96 -5.05
N ALA A 97 1.70 12.61 -6.18
CA ALA A 97 2.03 14.03 -6.32
C ALA A 97 1.14 14.66 -7.40
N ALA A 98 -0.06 15.09 -7.00
CA ALA A 98 -1.09 15.58 -7.92
C ALA A 98 -0.63 16.78 -8.76
N LEU A 99 0.18 17.69 -8.21
CA LEU A 99 0.69 18.86 -8.95
C LEU A 99 1.63 18.49 -10.10
N LYS A 100 2.29 17.34 -10.01
CA LYS A 100 3.15 16.79 -11.07
C LYS A 100 2.43 15.76 -11.94
N GLY A 101 1.14 15.50 -11.69
CA GLY A 101 0.38 14.46 -12.39
C GLY A 101 0.81 13.03 -12.03
N LEU A 102 1.58 12.81 -10.96
CA LEU A 102 2.11 11.50 -10.62
C LEU A 102 1.19 10.76 -9.65
N GLY A 103 0.75 9.57 -10.03
CA GLY A 103 -0.07 8.67 -9.20
C GLY A 103 -1.55 9.04 -9.08
N GLY A 104 -2.02 10.10 -9.75
CA GLY A 104 -3.43 10.49 -9.74
C GLY A 104 -4.35 9.50 -10.45
N GLU A 105 -3.83 8.80 -11.46
CA GLU A 105 -4.56 7.79 -12.25
C GLU A 105 -4.80 6.48 -11.51
N LYS A 106 -4.00 6.16 -10.48
CA LYS A 106 -4.14 4.95 -9.67
C LYS A 106 -5.03 5.12 -8.43
N VAL A 107 -5.61 6.31 -8.26
CA VAL A 107 -6.48 6.68 -7.12
C VAL A 107 -7.94 6.86 -7.57
N LEU A 108 -8.20 6.94 -8.88
CA LEU A 108 -9.52 7.13 -9.50
C LEU A 108 -9.99 5.84 -10.15
#